data_AF-Q46DC2-F1
#
_entry.id   AF-Q46DC2-F1
#
_cell.length_a   1.000
_cell.length_b   1.000
_cell.length_c   1.000
_cell.angle_alpha   90.00
_cell.angle_beta   90.00
_cell.angle_gamma   90.00
#
_symmetry.space_group_name_H-M   'P 1'
#
loop_
_entity.id
_entity.type
_entity.pdbx_description
1 polymer ?
#
loop_
_entity_poly.entity_id
_entity_poly.type
_entity_poly.pdbx_seq_one_letter_code
_entity_poly.pdbx_strand_id
1 'polypeptide(L)'
;MQKEGEFESNPEVIYLSEDSKTKNEDERPKKESEEFGVEAKAAVDSRIYERPFYFLGIPFVIVFGGIGSKYESIFSIEYEGKTVVVLYHGLCLVSATDKLLIHGKWYKGKKLGIKGNVIIANRVEDLSSGLVFSRE
;
A
#
# COMPACT_ATOMS: atom_id res chain seq x y z
N MET A 1 30.23 -28.42 -52.63
CA MET A 1 29.33 -27.32 -53.06
C MET A 1 28.68 -26.80 -51.77
N GLN A 2 29.14 -25.68 -51.18
CA GLN A 2 28.80 -24.27 -51.50
C GLN A 2 27.27 -24.05 -51.54
N LYS A 3 26.66 -23.06 -50.88
CA LYS A 3 27.09 -21.97 -49.96
C LYS A 3 25.80 -21.25 -49.50
N GLU A 4 25.82 -20.73 -48.27
CA GLU A 4 25.35 -19.40 -47.77
C GLU A 4 23.89 -18.94 -48.04
N GLY A 5 23.22 -18.20 -47.14
CA GLY A 5 23.63 -17.48 -45.93
C GLY A 5 22.41 -17.17 -45.04
N GLU A 6 22.43 -16.33 -44.01
CA GLU A 6 23.43 -15.36 -43.56
C GLU A 6 22.92 -14.74 -42.21
N PHE A 7 23.84 -14.16 -41.42
CA PHE A 7 23.65 -13.27 -40.24
C PHE A 7 23.23 -13.89 -38.89
N GLU A 8 23.90 -13.66 -37.75
CA GLU A 8 25.18 -13.01 -37.42
C GLU A 8 25.46 -13.28 -35.93
N SER A 9 26.73 -13.40 -35.55
CA SER A 9 27.20 -13.51 -34.17
C SER A 9 27.61 -12.14 -33.62
N ASN A 10 27.14 -11.75 -32.43
CA ASN A 10 27.97 -10.97 -31.51
C ASN A 10 27.49 -11.06 -30.04
N PRO A 11 28.35 -11.47 -29.10
CA PRO A 11 28.09 -11.41 -27.67
C PRO A 11 28.53 -10.05 -27.10
N GLU A 12 27.58 -9.18 -26.75
CA GLU A 12 27.88 -8.02 -25.90
C GLU A 12 27.45 -8.27 -24.46
N VAL A 13 28.47 -8.67 -23.71
CA VAL A 13 28.62 -8.50 -22.28
C VAL A 13 28.38 -7.04 -21.89
N ILE A 14 27.45 -6.80 -20.96
CA ILE A 14 27.57 -5.65 -20.05
C ILE A 14 27.48 -6.19 -18.63
N TYR A 15 28.67 -6.31 -18.02
CA TYR A 15 28.86 -6.27 -16.58
C TYR A 15 28.24 -4.99 -16.02
N LEU A 16 27.44 -5.10 -14.97
CA LEU A 16 27.32 -4.00 -14.00
C LEU A 16 27.77 -4.53 -12.64
N SER A 17 29.09 -4.49 -12.49
CA SER A 17 29.79 -4.56 -11.21
C SER A 17 29.39 -3.37 -10.34
N GLU A 18 29.20 -3.70 -9.06
CA GLU A 18 29.39 -2.95 -7.82
C GLU A 18 29.44 -1.40 -7.79
N ASP A 19 28.78 -0.91 -6.73
CA ASP A 19 29.07 0.31 -5.97
C ASP A 19 28.81 1.67 -6.61
N SER A 20 27.61 2.19 -6.33
CA SER A 20 27.48 3.56 -5.86
C SER A 20 26.85 3.57 -4.46
N LYS A 21 27.72 3.68 -3.44
CA LYS A 21 27.36 4.31 -2.16
C LYS A 21 26.80 5.70 -2.46
N THR A 22 25.49 5.86 -2.36
CA THR A 22 24.90 7.16 -2.06
C THR A 22 24.34 7.08 -0.65
N LYS A 23 25.06 7.75 0.25
CA LYS A 23 24.73 7.93 1.66
C LYS A 23 23.38 8.64 1.80
N ASN A 24 22.59 8.14 2.74
CA ASN A 24 21.69 8.87 3.64
C ASN A 24 20.83 9.99 3.03
N GLU A 25 19.57 9.65 2.75
CA GLU A 25 18.46 10.49 3.17
C GLU A 25 17.58 9.67 4.12
N ASP A 26 17.95 9.76 5.40
CA ASP A 26 17.07 9.80 6.58
C ASP A 26 15.66 9.20 6.42
N GLU A 27 15.53 7.92 6.05
CA GLU A 27 14.37 7.12 6.45
C GLU A 27 14.48 6.89 7.95
N ARG A 28 14.19 7.95 8.73
CA ARG A 28 13.93 7.80 10.15
C ARG A 28 12.89 6.69 10.26
N PRO A 29 13.15 5.63 11.03
CA PRO A 29 12.12 4.66 11.30
C PRO A 29 11.00 5.41 12.01
N LYS A 30 9.95 5.80 11.28
CA LYS A 30 8.69 6.26 11.88
C LYS A 30 8.29 5.12 12.78
N LYS A 31 8.43 5.34 14.10
CA LYS A 31 8.21 4.32 15.12
C LYS A 31 6.88 3.66 14.82
N GLU A 32 6.89 2.35 14.64
CA GLU A 32 5.72 1.51 14.31
C GLU A 32 4.61 1.55 15.39
N SER A 33 4.69 2.46 16.37
CA SER A 33 3.84 2.51 17.56
C SER A 33 3.16 3.86 17.82
N GLU A 34 3.60 4.97 17.22
CA GLU A 34 3.01 6.29 17.47
C GLU A 34 1.85 6.54 16.50
N GLU A 35 0.67 6.78 17.06
CA GLU A 35 -0.51 7.18 16.33
C GLU A 35 -0.32 8.61 15.80
N PHE A 36 -0.60 8.82 14.51
CA PHE A 36 -0.40 10.11 13.86
C PHE A 36 -1.66 10.51 13.10
N GLY A 37 -1.85 11.82 12.90
CA GLY A 37 -2.84 12.38 11.97
C GLY A 37 -2.13 12.94 10.73
N VAL A 38 -2.56 12.52 9.54
CA VAL A 38 -2.03 13.00 8.25
C VAL A 38 -3.15 13.57 7.42
N GLU A 39 -2.96 14.80 6.95
CA GLU A 39 -3.81 15.40 5.92
C GLU A 39 -3.28 15.02 4.54
N ALA A 40 -4.12 14.42 3.70
CA ALA A 40 -3.72 13.94 2.38
C ALA A 40 -4.91 13.92 1.41
N LYS A 41 -4.62 13.83 0.11
CA LYS A 41 -5.65 13.74 -0.92
C LYS A 41 -5.87 12.28 -1.33
N ALA A 42 -7.12 11.86 -1.48
CA ALA A 42 -7.45 10.56 -2.04
C ALA A 42 -7.01 10.48 -3.51
N ALA A 43 -6.22 9.48 -3.84
CA ALA A 43 -5.79 9.21 -5.22
C ALA A 43 -6.87 8.48 -6.03
N VAL A 44 -7.69 7.66 -5.35
CA VAL A 44 -8.72 6.81 -5.95
C VAL A 44 -9.89 6.64 -4.99
N ASP A 45 -11.04 6.23 -5.52
CA ASP A 45 -12.21 5.86 -4.73
C ASP A 45 -11.91 4.68 -3.79
N SER A 46 -12.57 4.66 -2.64
CA SER A 46 -12.53 3.53 -1.71
C SER A 46 -13.12 2.27 -2.31
N ARG A 47 -12.40 1.16 -2.17
CA ARG A 47 -12.90 -0.19 -2.49
C ARG A 47 -13.25 -0.91 -1.19
N ILE A 48 -14.48 -1.37 -1.10
CA ILE A 48 -15.01 -2.05 0.08
C ILE A 48 -15.11 -3.55 -0.22
N TYR A 49 -14.49 -4.37 0.63
CA TYR A 49 -14.53 -5.82 0.52
C TYR A 49 -15.13 -6.41 1.78
N GLU A 50 -15.93 -7.47 1.62
CA GLU A 50 -16.32 -8.32 2.73
C GLU A 50 -15.13 -9.20 3.12
N ARG A 51 -14.73 -9.15 4.40
CA ARG A 51 -13.62 -9.93 4.91
C ARG A 51 -13.99 -11.42 4.80
N PRO A 52 -13.27 -12.25 4.03
CA PRO A 52 -13.63 -13.65 3.87
C PRO A 52 -13.41 -14.39 5.19
N PHE A 53 -14.48 -14.93 5.78
CA PHE A 53 -14.39 -15.69 7.04
C PHE A 53 -13.78 -17.08 6.84
N TYR A 54 -13.89 -17.68 5.66
CA TYR A 54 -13.40 -19.03 5.35
C TYR A 54 -13.04 -19.16 3.87
N PHE A 55 -11.85 -19.69 3.56
CA PHE A 55 -11.52 -20.27 2.25
C PHE A 55 -11.22 -21.75 2.45
N LEU A 56 -12.10 -22.62 1.98
CA LEU A 56 -11.87 -24.07 1.95
C LEU A 56 -11.35 -24.42 0.54
N GLY A 57 -10.03 -24.56 0.36
CA GLY A 57 -9.51 -25.10 -0.91
C GLY A 57 -8.03 -24.94 -1.31
N ILE A 58 -7.20 -24.09 -0.69
CA ILE A 58 -5.79 -23.83 -1.09
C ILE A 58 -4.95 -23.59 0.18
N PRO A 59 -3.67 -24.05 0.29
CA PRO A 59 -2.93 -24.12 1.55
C PRO A 59 -2.78 -22.76 2.27
N PHE A 60 -3.66 -22.59 3.26
CA PHE A 60 -3.57 -21.81 4.50
C PHE A 60 -2.69 -20.56 4.51
N VAL A 61 -3.32 -19.41 4.25
CA VAL A 61 -2.97 -18.16 4.97
C VAL A 61 -4.09 -17.89 5.95
N ILE A 62 -3.91 -18.32 7.21
CA ILE A 62 -4.83 -17.96 8.30
C ILE A 62 -4.45 -16.54 8.75
N VAL A 63 -5.21 -15.54 8.32
CA VAL A 63 -5.14 -14.21 8.94
C VAL A 63 -5.96 -14.24 10.21
N PHE A 64 -5.33 -14.57 11.34
CA PHE A 64 -5.92 -14.38 12.66
C PHE A 64 -6.09 -12.87 12.91
N GLY A 65 -7.32 -12.39 12.78
CA GLY A 65 -7.72 -10.99 13.02
C GLY A 65 -9.17 -10.91 13.48
N GLY A 66 -9.50 -11.64 14.55
CA GLY A 66 -10.82 -11.58 15.20
C GLY A 66 -11.09 -10.21 15.82
N ILE A 67 -12.36 -9.78 15.76
CA ILE A 67 -12.97 -8.54 16.25
C ILE A 67 -12.59 -7.30 15.41
N GLY A 68 -13.16 -7.22 14.22
CA GLY A 68 -13.13 -6.03 13.37
C GLY A 68 -14.26 -6.14 12.36
N SER A 69 -14.79 -5.00 11.91
CA SER A 69 -15.92 -4.90 11.00
C SER A 69 -15.90 -5.97 9.89
N LYS A 70 -17.08 -6.48 9.53
CA LYS A 70 -17.30 -7.42 8.42
C LYS A 70 -16.68 -6.92 7.11
N TYR A 71 -16.50 -5.61 6.99
CA TYR A 71 -16.01 -4.94 5.81
C TYR A 71 -14.63 -4.32 6.05
N GLU A 72 -13.83 -4.29 4.98
CA GLU A 72 -12.59 -3.54 4.91
C GLU A 72 -12.65 -2.57 3.73
N SER A 73 -12.34 -1.31 3.99
CA SER A 73 -12.14 -0.29 2.99
C SER A 73 -10.65 -0.14 2.69
N ILE A 74 -10.31 -0.19 1.41
CA ILE A 74 -8.96 0.02 0.89
C ILE A 74 -8.99 1.17 -0.10
N PHE A 75 -8.12 2.15 0.09
CA PHE A 75 -7.91 3.25 -0.85
C PHE A 75 -6.45 3.67 -0.85
N SER A 76 -6.10 4.59 -1.73
CA SER A 76 -4.76 5.17 -1.78
C SER A 76 -4.82 6.67 -1.65
N ILE A 77 -3.79 7.25 -1.02
CA ILE A 77 -3.63 8.69 -0.85
C ILE A 77 -2.33 9.17 -1.48
N GLU A 78 -2.30 10.44 -1.86
CA GLU A 78 -1.09 11.16 -2.21
C GLU A 78 -0.51 11.78 -0.93
N TYR A 79 0.65 11.28 -0.51
CA TYR A 79 1.37 11.76 0.68
C TYR A 79 2.84 11.95 0.34
N GLU A 80 3.36 13.16 0.55
CA GLU A 80 4.76 13.53 0.25
C GLU A 80 5.19 13.15 -1.19
N GLY A 81 4.30 13.33 -2.16
CA GLY A 81 4.57 13.02 -3.59
C GLY A 81 4.58 11.52 -3.94
N LYS A 82 4.19 10.65 -3.00
CA LYS A 82 4.08 9.21 -3.20
C LYS A 82 2.65 8.74 -3.00
N THR A 83 2.26 7.67 -3.70
CA THR A 83 1.01 6.97 -3.47
C THR A 83 1.18 6.00 -2.30
N VAL A 84 0.37 6.17 -1.26
CA VAL A 84 0.37 5.34 -0.05
C VAL A 84 -0.97 4.63 0.08
N VAL A 85 -0.94 3.32 0.37
CA VAL A 85 -2.16 2.55 0.60
C VAL A 85 -2.65 2.73 2.03
N VAL A 86 -3.96 2.94 2.18
CA VAL A 86 -4.65 3.06 3.46
C VAL A 86 -5.63 1.90 3.61
N LEU A 87 -5.58 1.24 4.75
CA LEU A 87 -6.46 0.15 5.16
C LEU A 87 -7.31 0.62 6.33
N TYR A 88 -8.63 0.58 6.17
CA TYR A 88 -9.59 0.87 7.23
C TYR A 88 -10.47 -0.35 7.48
N HIS A 89 -10.51 -0.82 8.73
CA HIS A 89 -11.31 -1.98 9.12
C HIS A 89 -12.76 -1.58 9.39
N GLY A 90 -13.48 -1.22 8.32
CA GLY A 90 -14.88 -0.84 8.35
C GLY A 90 -15.39 -0.37 6.99
N LEU A 91 -16.63 0.09 6.97
CA LEU A 91 -17.14 0.87 5.84
C LEU A 91 -16.57 2.28 5.95
N CYS A 92 -15.80 2.68 4.95
CA CYS A 92 -15.27 4.02 4.78
C CYS A 92 -15.42 4.37 3.30
N LEU A 93 -16.28 5.37 3.05
CA LEU A 93 -16.60 5.88 1.71
C LEU A 93 -15.75 7.11 1.47
N VAL A 94 -14.86 7.02 0.48
CA VAL A 94 -13.96 8.09 0.06
C VAL A 94 -14.02 8.16 -1.45
N SER A 95 -14.14 9.36 -2.01
CA SER A 95 -14.07 9.58 -3.45
C SER A 95 -12.67 10.02 -3.84
N ALA A 96 -12.29 9.73 -5.07
CA ALA A 96 -11.07 10.26 -5.66
C ALA A 96 -11.07 11.79 -5.54
N THR A 97 -9.89 12.34 -5.24
CA THR A 97 -9.65 13.77 -5.00
C THR A 97 -10.16 14.35 -3.68
N ASP A 98 -10.84 13.56 -2.85
CA ASP A 98 -11.27 14.03 -1.53
C ASP A 98 -10.08 14.39 -0.65
N LYS A 99 -10.28 15.44 0.17
CA LYS A 99 -9.28 15.87 1.14
C LYS A 99 -9.56 15.15 2.44
N LEU A 100 -8.59 14.38 2.92
CA LEU A 100 -8.76 13.49 4.06
C LEU A 100 -7.85 13.89 5.23
N LEU A 101 -8.34 13.73 6.45
CA LEU A 101 -7.54 13.67 7.66
C LEU A 101 -7.57 12.24 8.21
N ILE A 102 -6.44 11.57 8.16
CA ILE A 102 -6.31 10.14 8.47
C ILE A 102 -5.51 9.97 9.75
N HIS A 103 -6.12 9.33 10.73
CA HIS A 103 -5.47 8.88 11.94
C HIS A 103 -5.16 7.38 11.85
N GLY A 104 -3.96 6.98 12.26
CA GLY A 104 -3.58 5.58 12.22
C GLY A 104 -2.13 5.30 12.55
N LYS A 105 -1.68 4.12 12.14
CA LYS A 105 -0.31 3.63 12.35
C LYS A 105 0.31 3.18 11.03
N TRP A 106 1.61 3.42 10.89
CA TRP A 106 2.39 2.95 9.76
C TRP A 106 2.70 1.47 9.94
N TYR A 107 2.57 0.72 8.86
CA TYR A 107 2.85 -0.70 8.84
C TYR A 107 3.68 -1.07 7.61
N LYS A 108 4.59 -2.03 7.76
CA LYS A 108 5.33 -2.58 6.63
C LYS A 108 4.42 -3.44 5.76
N GLY A 109 4.10 -2.96 4.55
CA GLY A 109 3.19 -3.62 3.62
C GLY A 109 3.61 -5.03 3.21
N LYS A 110 4.92 -5.38 3.31
CA LYS A 110 5.43 -6.71 2.95
C LYS A 110 4.70 -7.85 3.66
N LYS A 111 4.27 -7.66 4.91
CA LYS A 111 3.50 -8.65 5.67
C LYS A 111 2.06 -8.85 5.15
N LEU A 112 1.57 -7.90 4.35
CA LEU A 112 0.24 -7.89 3.74
C LEU A 112 0.30 -8.08 2.21
N GLY A 113 1.48 -8.44 1.67
CA GLY A 113 1.67 -8.60 0.22
C GLY A 113 1.73 -7.27 -0.57
N ILE A 114 1.84 -6.12 0.11
CA ILE A 114 1.89 -4.78 -0.51
C ILE A 114 3.34 -4.29 -0.53
N LYS A 115 3.80 -3.78 -1.68
CA LYS A 115 5.13 -3.17 -1.79
C LYS A 115 5.09 -1.78 -1.15
N GLY A 116 5.96 -1.53 -0.16
CA GLY A 116 6.07 -0.24 0.53
C GLY A 116 5.39 -0.21 1.91
N ASN A 117 5.22 0.98 2.47
CA ASN A 117 4.54 1.20 3.73
C ASN A 117 3.04 1.43 3.49
N VAL A 118 2.22 0.97 4.43
CA VAL A 118 0.77 1.16 4.44
C VAL A 118 0.35 1.85 5.72
N ILE A 119 -0.78 2.54 5.69
CA ILE A 119 -1.41 3.11 6.88
C ILE A 119 -2.57 2.20 7.27
N ILE A 120 -2.56 1.71 8.50
CA ILE A 120 -3.73 1.10 9.11
C ILE A 120 -4.45 2.21 9.88
N ALA A 121 -5.58 2.65 9.32
CA ALA A 121 -6.35 3.77 9.85
C ALA A 121 -7.34 3.30 10.92
N ASN A 122 -7.43 4.05 12.01
CA ASN A 122 -8.47 3.90 13.04
C ASN A 122 -9.55 4.98 12.93
N ARG A 123 -9.21 6.16 12.38
CA ARG A 123 -10.16 7.23 12.08
C ARG A 123 -9.80 7.91 10.76
N VAL A 124 -10.81 8.16 9.93
CA VAL A 124 -10.70 8.86 8.65
C VAL A 124 -11.78 9.93 8.62
N GLU A 125 -11.38 11.18 8.49
CA GLU A 125 -12.29 12.30 8.25
C GLU A 125 -12.16 12.71 6.78
N ASP A 126 -13.28 12.73 6.07
CA ASP A 126 -13.35 13.33 4.75
C ASP A 126 -13.74 14.80 4.92
N LEU A 127 -12.77 15.68 4.71
CA LEU A 127 -12.92 17.12 4.82
C LEU A 127 -13.68 17.72 3.62
N SER A 128 -13.82 16.98 2.51
CA SER A 128 -14.63 17.39 1.36
C SER A 128 -16.12 17.23 1.64
N SER A 129 -16.52 16.07 2.19
CA SER A 129 -17.93 15.73 2.45
C SER A 129 -18.38 16.00 3.89
N GLY A 130 -17.43 16.16 4.82
CA GLY A 130 -17.69 16.26 6.27
C GLY A 130 -17.96 14.91 6.95
N LEU A 131 -17.83 13.78 6.23
CA LEU A 131 -18.04 12.45 6.80
C LEU A 131 -16.87 12.05 7.71
N VAL A 132 -17.19 11.42 8.83
CA VAL A 132 -16.20 10.91 9.79
C VAL A 132 -16.42 9.42 10.01
N PHE A 133 -15.39 8.64 9.72
CA PHE A 133 -15.35 7.20 9.97
C PHE A 133 -14.38 6.94 11.11
N SER A 134 -14.87 6.50 12.26
CA SER A 134 -14.04 6.18 13.42
C SER A 134 -14.39 4.80 13.93
N ARG A 135 -13.37 4.01 14.22
CA ARG A 135 -13.53 2.72 14.88
C ARG A 135 -13.34 2.95 16.39
N GLU A 136 -14.40 2.68 17.17
CA GLU A 136 -14.33 2.58 18.64
C GLU A 136 -13.57 1.31 19.08
#